data_AF-A0A7J4QYZ4-F1
#
_entry.id   AF-A0A7J4QYZ4-F1
#
_cell.length_a   1.000
_cell.length_b   1.000
_cell.length_c   1.000
_cell.angle_alpha   90.00
_cell.angle_beta   90.00
_cell.angle_gamma   90.00
#
_symmetry.space_group_name_H-M   'P 1'
#
loop_
_entity.id
_entity.type
_entity.pdbx_description
1 polymer ?
#
loop_
_entity_poly.entity_id
_entity_poly.type
_entity_poly.pdbx_seq_one_letter_code
_entity_poly.pdbx_strand_id
1 'polypeptide(L)'
;MNTFSHFEDLAISMADELSIQINNLIDNGKSPVIALSGGTTPSPVYQKLVTMEVNWNKCNFFMGDDRCVPLGSERCNLTMAKKAFQGIDCTWSDIRIEPILKPDIAIFGWGLDGHTASWFPDLGKEEIDKLFTTDALKQKVSPPSQSEQRMTLTWRALSSASHIHLLGKGQEKMKVLQSCLERDDSYSKPMRILFNHDKVTPQVWWSEQ
;
A
#
# COMPACT_ATOMS: atom_id res chain seq x y z
N MET A 1 13.96 1.24 10.02
CA MET A 1 12.66 0.90 10.62
C MET A 1 12.34 1.97 11.64
N ASN A 2 11.14 2.55 11.57
CA ASN A 2 10.67 3.60 12.46
C ASN A 2 9.72 2.95 13.47
N THR A 3 10.05 3.00 14.75
CA THR A 3 9.32 2.33 15.84
C THR A 3 8.72 3.33 16.81
N PHE A 4 7.48 3.09 17.23
CA PHE A 4 6.72 4.01 18.09
C PHE A 4 6.00 3.26 19.21
N SER A 5 5.96 3.82 20.41
CA SER A 5 5.18 3.26 21.52
C SER A 5 3.67 3.40 21.26
N HIS A 6 3.23 4.51 20.67
CA HIS A 6 1.83 4.80 20.39
C HIS A 6 1.57 5.01 18.91
N PHE A 7 0.43 4.49 18.43
CA PHE A 7 0.07 4.58 17.02
C PHE A 7 -0.19 6.02 16.55
N GLU A 8 -0.62 6.90 17.44
CA GLU A 8 -0.88 8.30 17.11
C GLU A 8 0.40 9.02 16.70
N ASP A 9 1.49 8.83 17.45
CA ASP A 9 2.81 9.39 17.13
C ASP A 9 3.30 8.86 15.78
N LEU A 10 3.12 7.56 15.54
CA LEU A 10 3.43 6.95 14.24
C LEU A 10 2.64 7.63 13.12
N ALA A 11 1.33 7.80 13.30
CA ALA A 11 0.47 8.35 12.28
C ALA A 11 0.83 9.80 11.93
N ILE A 12 1.20 10.59 12.94
CA ILE A 12 1.70 11.96 12.76
C ILE A 12 3.01 11.97 11.99
N SER A 13 4.00 11.19 12.43
CA SER A 13 5.32 11.17 11.78
C SER A 13 5.27 10.63 10.36
N MET A 14 4.44 9.61 10.09
CA MET A 14 4.27 9.08 8.74
C MET A 14 3.54 10.06 7.83
N ALA A 15 2.53 10.78 8.34
CA ALA A 15 1.83 11.80 7.56
C ALA A 15 2.76 12.98 7.20
N ASP A 16 3.63 13.39 8.12
CA ASP A 16 4.65 14.43 7.88
C ASP A 16 5.61 14.01 6.78
N GLU A 17 6.20 12.82 6.89
CA GLU A 17 7.10 12.27 5.86
C GLU A 17 6.42 12.16 4.50
N LEU A 18 5.17 11.67 4.45
CA LEU A 18 4.42 11.59 3.19
C LEU A 18 4.19 12.97 2.57
N SER A 19 3.87 13.98 3.38
CA SER A 19 3.67 15.35 2.88
C SER A 19 4.95 15.93 2.28
N ILE A 20 6.09 15.70 2.93
CA ILE A 20 7.42 16.11 2.45
C ILE A 20 7.73 15.43 1.12
N GLN A 21 7.54 14.11 1.01
CA GLN A 21 7.79 13.39 -0.23
C GLN A 21 6.87 13.83 -1.37
N ILE A 22 5.59 14.05 -1.09
CA ILE A 22 4.63 14.53 -2.09
C ILE A 22 5.03 15.93 -2.58
N ASN A 23 5.33 16.85 -1.67
CA ASN A 23 5.75 18.21 -2.03
C ASN A 23 7.07 18.20 -2.82
N ASN A 24 8.05 17.39 -2.41
CA ASN A 24 9.30 17.23 -3.17
C ASN A 24 9.05 16.76 -4.62
N LEU A 25 8.12 15.83 -4.84
CA LEU A 25 7.77 15.40 -6.20
C LEU A 25 7.10 16.54 -6.98
N ILE A 26 6.20 17.30 -6.36
CA ILE A 26 5.53 18.46 -6.95
C ILE A 26 6.53 19.57 -7.33
N ASP A 27 7.46 19.89 -6.44
CA ASP A 27 8.48 20.93 -6.64
C ASP A 27 9.44 20.56 -7.76
N ASN A 28 9.66 19.26 -7.98
CA ASN A 28 10.38 18.72 -9.13
C ASN A 28 9.52 18.61 -10.41
N GLY A 29 8.35 19.26 -10.44
CA GLY A 29 7.49 19.37 -11.62
C GLY A 29 6.67 18.12 -11.93
N LYS A 30 6.58 17.15 -11.01
CA LYS A 30 5.73 15.96 -11.19
C LYS A 30 4.29 16.21 -10.72
N SER A 31 3.40 15.35 -11.21
CA SER A 31 2.07 15.11 -10.63
C SER A 31 2.12 13.79 -9.87
N PRO A 32 2.33 13.78 -8.54
CA PRO A 32 2.61 12.57 -7.80
C PRO A 32 1.52 11.53 -7.96
N VAL A 33 1.92 10.27 -8.16
CA VAL A 33 1.01 9.13 -8.21
C VAL A 33 1.17 8.31 -6.92
N ILE A 34 0.12 8.23 -6.11
CA ILE A 34 0.16 7.60 -4.79
C ILE A 34 -0.80 6.40 -4.72
N ALA A 35 -0.24 5.22 -4.44
CA ALA A 35 -1.01 4.01 -4.16
C ALA A 35 -1.25 3.89 -2.64
N LEU A 36 -2.52 3.89 -2.24
CA LEU A 36 -2.96 3.75 -0.86
C LEU A 36 -3.28 2.28 -0.51
N SER A 37 -3.37 1.99 0.78
CA SER A 37 -3.87 0.70 1.29
C SER A 37 -5.22 0.91 1.98
N GLY A 38 -6.09 -0.10 1.89
CA GLY A 38 -7.30 -0.14 2.70
C GLY A 38 -7.04 -0.54 4.15
N GLY A 39 -8.12 -0.58 4.93
CA GLY A 39 -8.13 -1.05 6.31
C GLY A 39 -8.12 0.07 7.36
N THR A 40 -8.33 -0.31 8.61
CA THR A 40 -8.41 0.63 9.74
C THR A 40 -7.05 1.15 10.19
N THR A 41 -5.98 0.38 9.99
CA THR A 41 -4.61 0.78 10.36
C THR A 41 -4.12 2.04 9.62
N PRO A 42 -4.21 2.15 8.28
CA PRO A 42 -3.74 3.38 7.60
C PRO A 42 -4.69 4.58 7.74
N SER A 43 -5.94 4.39 8.17
CA SER A 43 -6.93 5.48 8.23
C SER A 43 -6.50 6.70 9.06
N PRO A 44 -5.91 6.55 10.27
CA PRO A 44 -5.42 7.70 11.04
C PRO A 44 -4.28 8.45 10.34
N VAL A 45 -3.42 7.75 9.60
CA VAL A 45 -2.36 8.38 8.79
C VAL A 45 -2.99 9.28 7.73
N TYR A 46 -4.01 8.79 7.03
CA TYR A 46 -4.70 9.57 5.99
C TYR A 46 -5.44 10.77 6.55
N GLN A 47 -6.14 10.59 7.69
CA GLN A 47 -6.82 11.70 8.38
C GLN A 47 -5.85 12.79 8.81
N LYS A 48 -4.62 12.43 9.20
CA LYS A 48 -3.59 13.41 9.54
C LYS A 48 -2.93 14.01 8.29
N LEU A 49 -2.70 13.21 7.26
CA LEU A 49 -2.09 13.64 6.00
C LEU A 49 -2.93 14.72 5.30
N VAL A 50 -4.26 14.59 5.29
CA VAL A 50 -5.13 15.60 4.65
C VAL A 50 -5.14 16.96 5.36
N THR A 51 -4.61 17.05 6.59
CA THR A 51 -4.44 18.34 7.28
C THR A 51 -3.11 19.03 6.94
N MET A 52 -2.23 18.37 6.18
CA MET A 52 -0.92 18.91 5.81
C MET A 52 -1.03 19.88 4.63
N GLU A 53 -0.08 20.80 4.55
CA GLU A 53 0.03 21.74 3.43
C GLU A 53 0.61 21.03 2.20
N VAL A 54 -0.26 20.57 1.32
CA VAL A 54 0.07 19.92 0.05
C VAL A 54 -0.80 20.51 -1.04
N ASN A 55 -0.23 20.70 -2.23
CA ASN A 55 -0.99 21.10 -3.41
C ASN A 55 -1.77 19.90 -4.01
N TRP A 56 -2.86 19.52 -3.33
CA TRP A 56 -3.61 18.29 -3.59
C TRP A 56 -4.12 18.14 -5.03
N ASN A 57 -4.40 19.25 -5.72
CA ASN A 57 -4.92 19.22 -7.09
C ASN A 57 -3.92 18.66 -8.12
N LYS A 58 -2.64 18.53 -7.74
CA LYS A 58 -1.60 17.88 -8.53
C LYS A 58 -1.45 16.38 -8.24
N CYS A 59 -2.11 15.88 -7.20
CA CYS A 59 -1.95 14.51 -6.72
C CYS A 59 -2.95 13.56 -7.38
N ASN A 60 -2.48 12.36 -7.71
CA ASN A 60 -3.27 11.27 -8.26
C ASN A 60 -3.26 10.11 -7.26
N PHE A 61 -4.43 9.73 -6.76
CA PHE A 61 -4.59 8.65 -5.79
C PHE A 61 -5.31 7.46 -6.40
N PHE A 62 -4.89 6.26 -6.00
CA PHE A 62 -5.63 5.03 -6.24
C PHE A 62 -5.31 4.01 -5.14
N MET A 63 -6.06 2.91 -5.09
CA MET A 63 -5.79 1.83 -4.14
C MET A 63 -4.77 0.83 -4.73
N GLY A 64 -3.72 0.48 -3.98
CA GLY A 64 -2.77 -0.55 -4.39
C GLY A 64 -3.38 -1.96 -4.49
N ASP A 65 -4.47 -2.19 -3.77
CA ASP A 65 -5.40 -3.30 -3.99
C ASP A 65 -6.83 -2.93 -3.54
N ASP A 66 -7.82 -3.55 -4.16
CA ASP A 66 -9.22 -3.40 -3.75
C ASP A 66 -10.01 -4.69 -3.97
N ARG A 67 -11.13 -4.80 -3.28
CA ARG A 67 -12.12 -5.87 -3.43
C ARG A 67 -12.91 -5.57 -4.69
N CYS A 68 -13.15 -6.59 -5.52
CA CYS A 68 -13.98 -6.47 -6.72
C CYS A 68 -15.48 -6.40 -6.38
N VAL A 69 -15.86 -5.41 -5.57
CA VAL A 69 -17.23 -5.03 -5.21
C VAL A 69 -17.59 -3.71 -5.88
N PRO A 70 -18.86 -3.29 -5.94
CA PRO A 70 -19.24 -1.99 -6.49
C PRO A 70 -18.65 -0.78 -5.73
N LEU A 71 -18.42 0.34 -6.43
CA LEU A 71 -18.12 1.63 -5.79
C LEU A 71 -19.30 2.06 -4.91
N GLY A 72 -19.00 2.53 -3.70
CA GLY A 72 -20.01 2.88 -2.69
C GLY A 72 -20.23 1.80 -1.63
N SER A 73 -19.76 0.57 -1.87
CA SER A 73 -19.74 -0.48 -0.85
C SER A 73 -18.80 -0.10 0.30
N GLU A 74 -19.21 -0.38 1.54
CA GLU A 74 -18.36 -0.23 2.73
C GLU A 74 -17.10 -1.12 2.70
N ARG A 75 -17.10 -2.14 1.84
CA ARG A 75 -15.96 -3.05 1.66
C ARG A 75 -14.97 -2.59 0.58
N CYS A 76 -15.34 -1.57 -0.19
CA CYS A 76 -14.47 -0.98 -1.20
C CYS A 76 -13.46 -0.04 -0.52
N ASN A 77 -12.17 -0.35 -0.69
CA ASN A 77 -11.09 0.47 -0.15
C ASN A 77 -11.11 1.88 -0.73
N LEU A 78 -11.39 2.03 -2.04
CA LEU A 78 -11.49 3.34 -2.68
C LEU A 78 -12.60 4.20 -2.08
N THR A 79 -13.76 3.60 -1.75
CA THR A 79 -14.85 4.30 -1.08
C THR A 79 -14.43 4.80 0.30
N MET A 80 -13.74 3.97 1.08
CA MET A 80 -13.23 4.36 2.40
C MET A 80 -12.19 5.48 2.30
N ALA A 81 -11.24 5.37 1.36
CA ALA A 81 -10.20 6.37 1.15
C ALA A 81 -10.78 7.72 0.71
N LYS A 82 -11.71 7.73 -0.26
CA LYS A 82 -12.40 8.96 -0.68
C LYS A 82 -13.16 9.64 0.46
N LYS A 83 -13.69 8.88 1.42
CA LYS A 83 -14.32 9.45 2.62
C LYS A 83 -13.31 10.14 3.53
N ALA A 84 -12.12 9.56 3.72
CA ALA A 84 -11.06 10.18 4.50
C ALA A 84 -10.51 11.48 3.86
N PHE A 85 -10.57 11.57 2.53
CA PHE A 85 -10.16 12.74 1.74
C PHE A 85 -11.33 13.65 1.34
N GLN A 86 -12.46 13.58 2.03
CA GLN A 86 -13.64 14.38 1.69
C GLN A 86 -13.32 15.89 1.74
N GLY A 87 -13.61 16.61 0.66
CA GLY A 87 -13.32 18.04 0.53
C GLY A 87 -11.91 18.37 0.04
N ILE A 88 -11.05 17.37 -0.15
CA ILE A 88 -9.73 17.54 -0.74
C ILE A 88 -9.83 17.46 -2.27
N ASP A 89 -9.41 18.53 -2.95
CA ASP A 89 -9.35 18.57 -4.41
C ASP A 89 -8.14 17.76 -4.90
N CYS A 90 -8.38 16.54 -5.35
CA CYS A 90 -7.36 15.62 -5.87
C CYS A 90 -7.97 14.67 -6.90
N THR A 91 -7.11 14.07 -7.74
CA THR A 91 -7.56 13.11 -8.75
C THR A 91 -7.59 11.70 -8.17
N TRP A 92 -8.64 10.93 -8.50
CA TRP A 92 -8.78 9.54 -8.09
C TRP A 92 -8.95 8.62 -9.29
N SER A 93 -8.28 7.47 -9.25
CA SER A 93 -8.50 6.38 -10.20
C SER A 93 -8.93 5.10 -9.48
N ASP A 94 -9.85 4.38 -10.09
CA ASP A 94 -10.33 3.09 -9.64
C ASP A 94 -9.52 1.96 -10.27
N ILE A 95 -8.61 1.37 -9.49
CA ILE A 95 -7.78 0.25 -9.94
C ILE A 95 -8.61 -0.91 -10.52
N ARG A 96 -9.87 -1.09 -10.12
CA ARG A 96 -10.71 -2.20 -10.59
C ARG A 96 -11.09 -2.08 -12.06
N ILE A 97 -11.21 -0.86 -12.58
CA ILE A 97 -11.79 -0.60 -13.91
C ILE A 97 -10.97 0.37 -14.76
N GLU A 98 -10.22 1.29 -14.17
CA GLU A 98 -9.46 2.32 -14.89
C GLU A 98 -8.00 1.91 -15.09
N PRO A 99 -7.34 2.34 -16.19
CA PRO A 99 -5.89 2.23 -16.29
C PRO A 99 -5.22 2.96 -15.12
N ILE A 100 -4.05 2.47 -14.71
CA ILE A 100 -3.26 3.08 -13.64
C ILE A 100 -1.88 3.48 -14.15
N LEU A 101 -1.29 4.49 -13.51
CA LEU A 101 0.11 4.82 -13.65
C LEU A 101 0.92 4.08 -12.58
N LYS A 102 2.23 3.96 -12.81
CA LYS A 102 3.13 3.45 -11.77
C LYS A 102 3.18 4.46 -10.62
N PRO A 103 3.04 4.02 -9.36
CA PRO A 103 3.11 4.93 -8.23
C PRO A 103 4.53 5.46 -8.04
N ASP A 104 4.65 6.74 -7.68
CA ASP A 104 5.87 7.31 -7.10
C ASP A 104 5.97 6.90 -5.61
N ILE A 105 4.82 6.87 -4.91
CA ILE A 105 4.70 6.51 -3.49
C ILE A 105 3.68 5.38 -3.35
N ALA A 106 4.03 4.33 -2.61
CA ALA A 106 3.11 3.24 -2.29
C ALA A 106 3.08 2.97 -0.79
N ILE A 107 1.88 2.83 -0.23
CA ILE A 107 1.65 2.55 1.20
C ILE A 107 0.95 1.20 1.29
N PHE A 108 1.54 0.28 2.04
CA PHE A 108 0.97 -1.05 2.27
C PHE A 108 1.00 -1.44 3.74
N GLY A 109 0.06 -2.28 4.13
CA GLY A 109 0.18 -3.08 5.33
C GLY A 109 0.65 -4.51 5.02
N TRP A 110 0.72 -5.33 6.07
CA TRP A 110 0.87 -6.77 5.91
C TRP A 110 -0.06 -7.56 6.82
N GLY A 111 -0.42 -8.76 6.36
CA GLY A 111 -1.21 -9.73 7.10
C GLY A 111 -0.38 -10.60 8.04
N LEU A 112 -1.05 -11.35 8.91
CA LEU A 112 -0.39 -12.29 9.82
C LEU A 112 0.14 -13.55 9.10
N ASP A 113 -0.35 -13.79 7.90
CA ASP A 113 0.10 -14.79 6.93
C ASP A 113 1.29 -14.31 6.08
N GLY A 114 1.73 -13.05 6.23
CA GLY A 114 2.81 -12.47 5.44
C GLY A 114 2.39 -11.93 4.06
N HIS A 115 1.09 -11.81 3.76
CA HIS A 115 0.64 -11.11 2.56
C HIS A 115 0.88 -9.60 2.66
N THR A 116 0.99 -8.94 1.51
CA THR A 116 0.88 -7.48 1.35
C THR A 116 0.09 -7.19 0.08
N ALA A 117 -0.52 -6.01 -0.05
CA ALA A 117 -1.54 -5.74 -1.06
C ALA A 117 -2.58 -6.89 -1.07
N SER A 118 -2.81 -7.53 -2.22
CA SER A 118 -3.52 -8.82 -2.29
C SER A 118 -2.63 -9.94 -2.84
N TRP A 119 -1.34 -9.94 -2.46
CA TRP A 119 -0.39 -11.02 -2.72
C TRP A 119 -0.45 -12.04 -1.59
N PHE A 120 -1.49 -12.87 -1.59
CA PHE A 120 -1.70 -13.85 -0.53
C PHE A 120 -0.88 -15.13 -0.76
N PRO A 121 -0.31 -15.76 0.29
CA PRO A 121 0.41 -17.02 0.16
C PRO A 121 -0.44 -18.16 -0.43
N ASP A 122 -1.73 -18.17 -0.14
CA ASP A 122 -2.68 -19.22 -0.54
C ASP A 122 -3.17 -19.13 -1.98
N LEU A 123 -2.76 -18.11 -2.74
CA LEU A 123 -2.91 -18.06 -4.20
C LEU A 123 -2.16 -19.22 -4.88
N GLY A 124 -1.14 -19.75 -4.22
CA GLY A 124 -0.26 -20.77 -4.77
C GLY A 124 0.87 -20.16 -5.60
N LYS A 125 1.93 -20.95 -5.76
CA LYS A 125 3.19 -20.52 -6.35
C LYS A 125 3.02 -19.90 -7.75
N GLU A 126 2.24 -20.54 -8.62
CA GLU A 126 2.08 -20.10 -10.01
C GLU A 126 1.45 -18.71 -10.13
N GLU A 127 0.39 -18.44 -9.35
CA GLU A 127 -0.28 -17.14 -9.37
C GLU A 127 0.59 -16.04 -8.74
N ILE A 128 1.35 -16.38 -7.70
CA ILE A 128 2.34 -15.47 -7.10
C ILE A 128 3.46 -15.16 -8.11
N ASP A 129 3.99 -16.16 -8.81
CA ASP A 129 5.00 -15.98 -9.84
C ASP A 129 4.50 -15.05 -10.95
N LYS A 130 3.24 -15.20 -11.39
CA LYS A 130 2.61 -14.30 -12.37
C LYS A 130 2.57 -12.85 -11.87
N LEU A 131 2.19 -12.61 -10.62
CA LEU A 131 2.18 -11.26 -10.01
C LEU A 131 3.55 -10.58 -10.04
N PHE A 132 4.63 -11.37 -10.04
CA PHE A 132 6.00 -10.87 -9.97
C PHE A 132 6.69 -10.77 -11.33
N THR A 133 6.22 -11.51 -12.33
CA THR A 133 6.87 -11.62 -13.66
C THR A 133 6.08 -10.97 -14.79
N THR A 134 4.77 -10.73 -14.62
CA THR A 134 3.93 -10.11 -15.65
C THR A 134 4.32 -8.67 -15.97
N ASP A 135 4.10 -8.25 -17.23
CA ASP A 135 4.23 -6.85 -17.66
C ASP A 135 3.00 -5.99 -17.35
N ALA A 136 1.88 -6.61 -16.96
CA ALA A 136 0.69 -5.88 -16.52
C ALA A 136 0.97 -5.14 -15.21
N LEU A 137 0.43 -3.93 -15.04
CA LEU A 137 0.60 -3.15 -13.80
C LEU A 137 -0.32 -3.60 -12.66
N LYS A 138 -1.42 -4.28 -13.00
CA LYS A 138 -2.42 -4.78 -12.06
C LYS A 138 -2.99 -6.11 -12.54
N GLN A 139 -3.44 -6.93 -11.61
CA GLN A 139 -4.00 -8.25 -11.89
C GLN A 139 -5.18 -8.56 -10.96
N LYS A 140 -6.18 -9.24 -11.50
CA LYS A 140 -7.26 -9.81 -10.71
C LYS A 140 -6.82 -11.15 -10.12
N VAL A 141 -7.05 -11.36 -8.83
CA VAL A 141 -6.70 -12.59 -8.10
C VAL A 141 -7.87 -13.07 -7.24
N SER A 142 -7.90 -14.36 -6.92
CA SER A 142 -8.96 -14.98 -6.11
C SER A 142 -8.34 -15.86 -5.01
N PRO A 143 -7.85 -15.25 -3.91
CA PRO A 143 -7.24 -16.00 -2.81
C PRO A 143 -8.28 -16.90 -2.12
N PRO A 144 -8.01 -18.20 -1.92
CA PRO A 144 -8.96 -19.14 -1.29
C PRO A 144 -9.45 -18.73 0.11
N SER A 145 -8.63 -18.03 0.90
CA SER A 145 -8.96 -17.51 2.23
C SER A 145 -9.90 -16.30 2.20
N GLN A 146 -10.19 -15.73 1.04
CA GLN A 146 -10.95 -14.50 0.89
C GLN A 146 -12.27 -14.75 0.15
N SER A 147 -13.35 -14.12 0.62
CA SER A 147 -14.66 -14.25 0.00
C SER A 147 -14.85 -13.39 -1.26
N GLU A 148 -14.07 -12.32 -1.44
CA GLU A 148 -14.06 -11.53 -2.67
C GLU A 148 -12.81 -11.77 -3.51
N GLN A 149 -13.00 -11.74 -4.84
CA GLN A 149 -11.91 -11.46 -5.76
C GLN A 149 -11.28 -10.10 -5.47
N ARG A 150 -9.98 -9.99 -5.73
CA ARG A 150 -9.20 -8.78 -5.53
C ARG A 150 -8.65 -8.28 -6.84
N MET A 151 -8.55 -6.97 -6.99
CA MET A 151 -7.66 -6.34 -7.97
C MET A 151 -6.44 -5.84 -7.21
N THR A 152 -5.23 -6.13 -7.69
CA THR A 152 -3.99 -5.80 -6.98
C THR A 152 -2.91 -5.33 -7.94
N LEU A 153 -2.05 -4.43 -7.46
CA LEU A 153 -0.81 -4.07 -8.16
C LEU A 153 0.09 -5.30 -8.32
N THR A 154 0.85 -5.32 -9.41
CA THR A 154 1.90 -6.33 -9.64
C THR A 154 3.27 -5.76 -9.24
N TRP A 155 4.30 -6.60 -9.22
CA TRP A 155 5.67 -6.14 -9.03
C TRP A 155 6.10 -5.12 -10.10
N ARG A 156 5.61 -5.29 -11.34
CA ARG A 156 5.92 -4.39 -12.45
C ARG A 156 5.50 -2.95 -12.19
N ALA A 157 4.41 -2.73 -11.45
CA ALA A 157 3.99 -1.40 -11.02
C ALA A 157 4.85 -0.85 -9.88
N LEU A 158 5.16 -1.68 -8.87
CA LEU A 158 5.81 -1.24 -7.65
C LEU A 158 7.32 -1.09 -7.74
N SER A 159 7.98 -1.85 -8.62
CA SER A 159 9.43 -1.87 -8.76
C SER A 159 10.07 -0.55 -9.22
N SER A 160 9.28 0.47 -9.57
CA SER A 160 9.77 1.81 -9.88
C SER A 160 9.29 2.89 -8.91
N ALA A 161 8.61 2.52 -7.83
CA ALA A 161 8.21 3.49 -6.81
C ALA A 161 9.46 4.04 -6.10
N SER A 162 9.56 5.36 -6.01
CA SER A 162 10.64 6.03 -5.28
C SER A 162 10.52 5.80 -3.77
N HIS A 163 9.28 5.65 -3.28
CA HIS A 163 8.99 5.44 -1.88
C HIS A 163 7.98 4.30 -1.70
N ILE A 164 8.39 3.28 -0.94
CA ILE A 164 7.48 2.22 -0.48
C ILE A 164 7.45 2.26 1.04
N HIS A 165 6.26 2.42 1.61
CA HIS A 165 6.03 2.43 3.04
C HIS A 165 5.26 1.20 3.47
N LEU A 166 5.75 0.51 4.50
CA LEU A 166 5.09 -0.61 5.15
C LEU A 166 4.61 -0.20 6.54
N LEU A 167 3.31 -0.31 6.78
CA LEU A 167 2.65 0.11 8.02
C LEU A 167 2.12 -1.09 8.82
N GLY A 168 2.57 -1.23 10.06
CA GLY A 168 2.14 -2.29 10.97
C GLY A 168 1.89 -1.81 12.39
N LYS A 169 1.12 -2.61 13.11
CA LYS A 169 0.77 -2.38 14.52
C LYS A 169 0.70 -3.71 15.25
N GLY A 170 1.25 -3.75 16.47
CA GLY A 170 1.20 -4.88 17.37
C GLY A 170 2.31 -5.91 17.17
N GLN A 171 2.55 -6.67 18.23
CA GLN A 171 3.65 -7.65 18.32
C GLN A 171 3.51 -8.81 17.33
N GLU A 172 2.28 -9.28 17.05
CA GLU A 172 2.07 -10.36 16.08
C GLU A 172 2.52 -9.96 14.67
N LYS A 173 2.27 -8.71 14.26
CA LYS A 173 2.79 -8.20 12.98
C LYS A 173 4.31 -8.04 12.99
N MET A 174 4.91 -7.66 14.11
CA MET A 174 6.37 -7.58 14.25
C MET A 174 7.02 -8.96 14.08
N LYS A 175 6.47 -10.00 14.71
CA LYS A 175 6.95 -11.38 14.55
C LYS A 175 6.94 -11.82 13.09
N VAL A 176 5.86 -11.50 12.36
CA VAL A 176 5.78 -11.80 10.92
C VAL A 176 6.87 -11.08 10.15
N LEU A 177 7.06 -9.78 10.37
CA LEU A 177 8.12 -9.01 9.73
C LEU A 177 9.51 -9.61 10.00
N GLN A 178 9.84 -9.91 11.26
CA GLN A 178 11.11 -10.54 11.63
C GLN A 178 11.30 -11.87 10.90
N SER A 179 10.28 -12.70 10.91
CA SER A 179 10.31 -14.00 10.23
C SER A 179 10.39 -13.89 8.69
N CYS A 180 9.98 -12.76 8.10
CA CYS A 180 10.22 -12.46 6.68
C CYS A 180 11.69 -12.16 6.46
N LEU A 181 12.36 -11.45 7.37
CA LEU A 181 13.75 -11.05 7.18
C LEU A 181 14.74 -12.21 7.40
N GLU A 182 14.37 -13.22 8.18
CA GLU A 182 15.25 -14.34 8.57
C GLU A 182 15.37 -15.47 7.53
N ARG A 183 14.34 -15.72 6.71
CA ARG A 183 14.30 -16.87 5.78
C ARG A 183 14.01 -16.44 4.36
N ASP A 184 14.64 -17.09 3.39
CA ASP A 184 14.34 -16.90 1.98
C ASP A 184 13.26 -17.88 1.52
N ASP A 185 12.00 -17.52 1.76
CA ASP A 185 10.84 -18.20 1.18
C ASP A 185 9.76 -17.17 0.85
N SER A 186 9.94 -16.51 -0.30
CA SER A 186 9.03 -15.46 -0.77
C SER A 186 7.63 -15.97 -1.10
N TYR A 187 7.41 -17.28 -1.20
CA TYR A 187 6.09 -17.86 -1.49
C TYR A 187 5.25 -18.03 -0.23
N SER A 188 5.87 -18.46 0.88
CA SER A 188 5.15 -18.52 2.15
C SER A 188 4.87 -17.15 2.75
N LYS A 189 5.64 -16.12 2.36
CA LYS A 189 5.41 -14.72 2.77
C LYS A 189 5.66 -13.76 1.59
N PRO A 190 4.67 -13.51 0.73
CA PRO A 190 4.83 -12.68 -0.46
C PRO A 190 5.37 -11.27 -0.20
N MET A 191 5.15 -10.68 0.98
CA MET A 191 5.76 -9.40 1.35
C MET A 191 7.30 -9.42 1.29
N ARG A 192 7.94 -10.58 1.44
CA ARG A 192 9.40 -10.77 1.38
C ARG A 192 10.04 -10.14 0.15
N ILE A 193 9.35 -10.15 -1.00
CA ILE A 193 9.88 -9.61 -2.26
C ILE A 193 10.29 -8.14 -2.13
N LEU A 194 9.60 -7.37 -1.28
CA LEU A 194 9.92 -5.97 -1.01
C LEU A 194 11.28 -5.80 -0.31
N PHE A 195 11.79 -6.84 0.35
CA PHE A 195 13.07 -6.82 1.08
C PHE A 195 14.20 -7.57 0.36
N ASN A 196 13.91 -8.25 -0.74
CA ASN A 196 14.88 -9.10 -1.45
C ASN A 196 15.16 -8.62 -2.88
N HIS A 197 14.96 -7.32 -3.14
CA HIS A 197 15.14 -6.76 -4.48
C HIS A 197 15.91 -5.45 -4.41
N ASP A 198 17.03 -5.37 -5.12
CA ASP A 198 17.97 -4.23 -5.13
C ASP A 198 17.37 -2.89 -5.61
N LYS A 199 16.14 -2.90 -6.12
CA LYS A 199 15.48 -1.72 -6.69
C LYS A 199 14.73 -0.92 -5.65
N VAL A 200 14.33 -1.53 -4.54
CA VAL A 200 13.50 -0.88 -3.53
C VAL A 200 13.93 -1.30 -2.13
N THR A 201 13.93 -0.34 -1.21
CA THR A 201 14.11 -0.60 0.22
C THR A 201 12.91 0.01 0.94
N PRO A 202 11.96 -0.81 1.43
CA PRO A 202 10.75 -0.29 2.04
C PRO A 202 11.06 0.38 3.38
N GLN A 203 10.42 1.51 3.62
CA GLN A 203 10.43 2.18 4.91
C GLN A 203 9.35 1.56 5.80
N VAL A 204 9.78 0.83 6.83
CA VAL A 204 8.86 0.19 7.78
C VAL A 204 8.51 1.17 8.90
N TRP A 205 7.20 1.36 9.13
CA TRP A 205 6.59 2.07 10.25
C TRP A 205 5.84 1.07 11.11
N TRP A 206 6.21 1.00 12.39
CA TRP A 206 5.57 0.07 13.31
C TRP A 206 5.32 0.68 14.68
N SER A 207 4.17 0.36 15.27
CA SER A 207 3.86 0.71 16.65
C SER A 207 3.47 -0.51 17.49
N GLU A 208 3.82 -0.47 18.78
CA GLU A 208 3.44 -1.49 19.76
C GLU A 208 1.93 -1.54 20.00
N GLN A 209 1.30 -0.38 20.18
CA GLN A 209 -0.06 -0.24 20.71
C GLN A 209 -1.07 0.40 19.78
#